data_AF-A0A8J8FWQ6-F1
#
_entry.id   AF-A0A8J8FWQ6-F1
#
_cell.length_a   1.000
_cell.length_b   1.000
_cell.length_c   1.000
_cell.angle_alpha   90.00
_cell.angle_beta   90.00
_cell.angle_gamma   90.00
#
_symmetry.space_group_name_H-M   'P 1'
#
loop_
_entity.id
_entity.type
_entity.pdbx_description
1 polymer ?
#
loop_
_entity_poly.entity_id
_entity_poly.type
_entity_poly.pdbx_seq_one_letter_code
_entity_poly.pdbx_strand_id
1 'polypeptide(L)'
;MKIFRIVGNDLVPLNEPYVFYRGDVYIVETESVFWLWLGSKSYVDDKFAGIWSAKILQEKKKDLKIKTISENEEPEEFKKIISFKITEGDTPRILKKIEKKFEKDYQLLQIKQNDKGEIITTEIPIDYRGFKSDDAFVLDAYNEIFVWIGKDSQVKEKYEAGRITRALETERKRIPLVYVIEQEEEPEGFRDLVYKLALRDGVIELRKTVSEETKKKRKFFWFFTKK
;
A
#
# COMPACT_ATOMS: atom_id res chain seq x y z
N MET A 1 -39.00 -16.16 -12.22
CA MET A 1 -37.74 -15.39 -12.10
C MET A 1 -37.33 -15.35 -10.65
N LYS A 2 -36.04 -15.50 -10.34
CA LYS A 2 -35.50 -15.33 -8.98
C LYS A 2 -34.37 -14.31 -9.02
N ILE A 3 -34.26 -13.48 -7.99
CA ILE A 3 -33.22 -12.46 -7.92
C ILE A 3 -32.48 -12.65 -6.62
N PHE A 4 -31.16 -12.66 -6.71
CA PHE A 4 -30.27 -12.80 -5.57
C PHE A 4 -29.32 -11.62 -5.55
N ARG A 5 -29.10 -11.07 -4.35
CA ARG A 5 -27.98 -10.19 -4.06
C ARG A 5 -26.82 -11.02 -3.50
N ILE A 6 -25.60 -10.71 -3.91
CA ILE A 6 -24.40 -11.27 -3.30
C ILE A 6 -24.12 -10.50 -2.01
N VAL A 7 -24.10 -11.18 -0.87
CA VAL A 7 -23.71 -10.59 0.42
C VAL A 7 -22.71 -11.52 1.09
N GLY A 8 -21.45 -11.10 1.22
CA GLY A 8 -20.40 -12.02 1.58
C GLY A 8 -20.33 -13.19 0.59
N ASN A 9 -20.42 -14.43 1.08
CA ASN A 9 -20.45 -15.64 0.25
C ASN A 9 -21.87 -16.16 -0.05
N ASP A 10 -22.90 -15.43 0.38
CA ASP A 10 -24.28 -15.91 0.34
C ASP A 10 -25.10 -15.28 -0.79
N LEU A 11 -26.02 -16.09 -1.33
CA LEU A 11 -27.05 -15.65 -2.26
C LEU A 11 -28.31 -15.27 -1.48
N VAL A 12 -28.48 -13.98 -1.23
CA VAL A 12 -29.64 -13.46 -0.49
C VAL A 12 -30.78 -13.15 -1.47
N PRO A 13 -31.93 -13.83 -1.40
CA PRO A 13 -33.04 -13.57 -2.31
C PRO A 13 -33.64 -12.18 -2.07
N LEU A 14 -34.07 -11.53 -3.16
CA LEU A 14 -34.77 -10.25 -3.15
C LEU A 14 -36.24 -10.43 -3.52
N ASN A 15 -37.09 -9.61 -2.89
CA ASN A 15 -38.52 -9.50 -3.20
C ASN A 15 -38.83 -8.14 -3.83
N GLU A 16 -39.98 -8.05 -4.51
CA GLU A 16 -40.44 -6.78 -5.09
C GLU A 16 -40.87 -5.78 -3.99
N PRO A 17 -40.65 -4.47 -4.20
CA PRO A 17 -39.98 -3.86 -5.36
C PRO A 17 -38.46 -4.03 -5.33
N TYR A 18 -37.86 -4.33 -6.49
CA TYR A 18 -36.42 -4.57 -6.58
C TYR A 18 -35.62 -3.26 -6.52
N VAL A 19 -34.67 -3.21 -5.58
CA VAL A 19 -33.73 -2.10 -5.41
C VAL A 19 -32.31 -2.66 -5.49
N PHE A 20 -31.54 -2.17 -6.47
CA PHE A 20 -30.14 -2.52 -6.65
C PHE A 20 -29.26 -1.39 -6.09
N TYR A 21 -28.27 -1.76 -5.30
CA TYR A 21 -27.26 -0.87 -4.77
C TYR A 21 -26.07 -0.81 -5.71
N ARG A 22 -25.54 0.40 -5.93
CA ARG A 22 -24.36 0.60 -6.79
C ARG A 22 -23.10 -0.11 -6.27
N GLY A 23 -23.01 -0.38 -4.96
CA GLY A 23 -21.93 -1.14 -4.34
C GLY A 23 -22.05 -2.66 -4.48
N ASP A 24 -23.20 -3.17 -4.91
CA ASP A 24 -23.48 -4.61 -4.85
C ASP A 24 -23.46 -5.28 -6.24
N VAL A 25 -23.50 -6.61 -6.19
CA VAL A 25 -23.62 -7.50 -7.36
C VAL A 25 -24.88 -8.35 -7.21
N TYR A 26 -25.59 -8.57 -8.32
CA TYR A 26 -26.86 -9.28 -8.33
C TYR A 26 -26.90 -10.36 -9.40
N ILE A 27 -27.58 -11.46 -9.12
CA ILE A 27 -27.91 -12.51 -10.09
C ILE A 27 -29.42 -12.51 -10.31
N VAL A 28 -29.84 -12.27 -11.55
CA VAL A 28 -31.23 -12.45 -11.99
C VAL A 28 -31.32 -13.75 -12.78
N GLU A 29 -31.92 -14.75 -12.16
CA GLU A 29 -32.20 -16.06 -12.73
C GLU A 29 -33.54 -16.03 -13.48
N THR A 30 -33.45 -16.22 -14.79
CA THR A 30 -34.60 -16.39 -15.69
C THR A 30 -34.66 -17.83 -16.21
N GLU A 31 -35.64 -18.13 -17.06
CA GLU A 31 -35.77 -19.46 -17.67
C GLU A 31 -34.71 -19.75 -18.75
N SER A 32 -34.04 -18.72 -19.28
CA SER A 32 -33.11 -18.85 -20.41
C SER A 32 -31.67 -18.42 -20.11
N VAL A 33 -31.48 -17.58 -19.08
CA VAL A 33 -30.18 -16.97 -18.79
C VAL A 33 -30.05 -16.55 -17.32
N PHE A 34 -28.83 -16.64 -16.79
CA PHE A 34 -28.43 -15.97 -15.57
C PHE A 34 -27.82 -14.61 -15.92
N TRP A 35 -28.50 -13.53 -15.55
CA TRP A 35 -27.93 -12.20 -15.67
C TRP A 35 -27.13 -11.87 -14.43
N LEU A 36 -25.86 -11.52 -14.60
CA LEU A 36 -24.99 -11.04 -13.53
C LEU A 36 -24.85 -9.52 -13.66
N TRP A 37 -25.57 -8.78 -12.83
CA TRP A 37 -25.52 -7.32 -12.81
C TRP A 37 -24.44 -6.82 -11.85
N LEU A 38 -23.56 -5.94 -12.34
CA LEU A 38 -22.43 -5.39 -11.60
C LEU A 38 -22.65 -3.91 -11.30
N GLY A 39 -22.79 -3.55 -10.03
CA GLY A 39 -22.88 -2.15 -9.61
C GLY A 39 -21.60 -1.38 -9.91
N SER A 40 -21.74 -0.10 -10.27
CA SER A 40 -20.60 0.75 -10.65
C SER A 40 -19.57 0.96 -9.54
N LYS A 41 -19.99 0.85 -8.27
CA LYS A 41 -19.15 0.98 -7.07
C LYS A 41 -18.84 -0.36 -6.40
N SER A 42 -19.24 -1.49 -6.99
CA SER A 42 -18.94 -2.81 -6.45
C SER A 42 -17.45 -3.15 -6.52
N TYR A 43 -16.93 -3.76 -5.45
CA TYR A 43 -15.52 -4.10 -5.37
C TYR A 43 -15.19 -5.37 -6.17
N VAL A 44 -13.90 -5.60 -6.38
CA VAL A 44 -13.40 -6.75 -7.13
C VAL A 44 -13.80 -8.07 -6.48
N ASP A 45 -13.83 -8.14 -5.14
CA ASP A 45 -14.25 -9.31 -4.39
C ASP A 45 -15.74 -9.63 -4.57
N ASP A 46 -16.62 -8.63 -4.55
CA ASP A 46 -18.05 -8.82 -4.79
C ASP A 46 -18.32 -9.32 -6.21
N LYS A 47 -17.63 -8.76 -7.21
CA LYS A 47 -17.69 -9.20 -8.61
C LYS A 47 -17.23 -10.65 -8.76
N PHE A 48 -16.12 -11.00 -8.10
CA PHE A 48 -15.60 -12.36 -8.14
C PHE A 48 -16.58 -13.36 -7.51
N ALA A 49 -17.16 -13.02 -6.36
CA ALA A 49 -18.14 -13.85 -5.69
C ALA A 49 -19.43 -14.01 -6.52
N GLY A 50 -19.88 -12.95 -7.19
CA GLY A 50 -20.99 -13.02 -8.14
C GLY A 50 -20.72 -13.95 -9.32
N ILE A 51 -19.55 -13.84 -9.96
CA ILE A 51 -19.13 -14.74 -11.06
C ILE A 51 -19.06 -16.19 -10.57
N TRP A 52 -18.46 -16.42 -9.40
CA TRP A 52 -18.32 -17.76 -8.82
C TRP A 52 -19.69 -18.37 -8.52
N SER A 53 -20.59 -17.59 -7.91
CA SER A 53 -21.95 -18.02 -7.60
C SER A 53 -22.76 -18.31 -8.86
N ALA A 54 -22.66 -17.47 -9.89
CA ALA A 54 -23.30 -17.71 -11.18
C ALA A 54 -22.79 -19.00 -11.85
N LYS A 55 -21.50 -19.30 -11.75
CA LYS A 55 -20.92 -20.56 -12.25
C LYS A 55 -21.48 -21.78 -11.51
N ILE A 56 -21.57 -21.73 -10.18
CA ILE A 56 -22.18 -22.81 -9.38
C ILE A 56 -23.65 -23.03 -9.78
N LEU A 57 -24.40 -21.96 -10.03
CA LEU A 57 -25.78 -22.06 -10.49
C LEU A 57 -25.87 -22.66 -11.90
N GLN A 58 -24.96 -22.29 -12.79
CA GLN A 58 -24.85 -22.85 -14.13
C GLN A 58 -24.49 -24.35 -14.11
N GLU A 59 -23.68 -24.84 -13.18
CA GLU A 59 -23.42 -26.28 -13.05
C GLU A 59 -24.68 -27.10 -12.77
N LYS A 60 -25.63 -26.51 -12.03
CA LYS A 60 -26.94 -27.11 -11.75
C LYS A 60 -27.92 -26.98 -12.91
N LYS A 61 -27.73 -25.97 -13.77
CA LYS A 61 -28.58 -25.65 -14.93
C LYS A 61 -27.72 -25.39 -16.17
N LYS A 62 -27.09 -26.45 -16.69
CA LYS A 62 -26.02 -26.38 -17.70
C LYS A 62 -26.45 -25.72 -19.01
N ASP A 63 -27.74 -25.75 -19.33
CA ASP A 63 -28.28 -25.15 -20.55
C ASP A 63 -28.34 -23.62 -20.50
N LEU A 64 -28.30 -23.03 -19.30
CA LEU A 64 -28.38 -21.59 -19.11
C LEU A 64 -27.00 -20.96 -19.22
N LYS A 65 -26.91 -19.88 -20.00
CA LYS A 65 -25.69 -19.07 -20.10
C LYS A 65 -25.67 -17.99 -19.02
N ILE A 66 -24.48 -17.50 -18.71
CA ILE A 66 -24.28 -16.33 -17.85
C ILE A 66 -24.03 -15.13 -18.76
N LYS A 67 -24.82 -14.06 -18.60
CA LYS A 67 -24.60 -12.77 -19.24
C LYS A 67 -24.27 -11.73 -18.18
N THR A 68 -23.09 -11.16 -18.24
CA THR A 68 -22.67 -10.08 -17.35
C THR A 68 -23.10 -8.73 -17.90
N ILE A 69 -23.68 -7.88 -17.06
CA ILE A 69 -24.13 -6.52 -17.40
C ILE A 69 -23.60 -5.54 -16.35
N SER A 70 -23.07 -4.42 -16.80
CA SER A 70 -22.63 -3.34 -15.91
C SER A 70 -23.79 -2.36 -15.69
N GLU A 71 -23.78 -1.68 -14.54
CA GLU A 71 -24.68 -0.56 -14.28
C GLU A 71 -24.62 0.48 -15.42
N ASN A 72 -25.79 0.88 -15.94
CA ASN A 72 -25.98 1.78 -17.08
C ASN A 72 -25.65 1.19 -18.47
N GLU A 73 -25.24 -0.08 -18.55
CA GLU A 73 -25.03 -0.82 -19.79
C GLU A 73 -26.06 -1.94 -19.97
N GLU A 74 -27.21 -1.82 -19.30
CA GLU A 74 -28.23 -2.87 -19.34
C GLU A 74 -28.90 -2.93 -20.72
N PRO A 75 -28.91 -4.11 -21.38
CA PRO A 75 -29.54 -4.25 -22.68
C PRO A 75 -31.07 -4.20 -22.54
N GLU A 76 -31.75 -3.82 -23.63
CA GLU A 76 -33.21 -3.69 -23.65
C GLU A 76 -33.94 -5.00 -23.32
N GLU A 77 -33.36 -6.15 -23.67
CA GLU A 77 -33.88 -7.46 -23.28
C GLU A 77 -33.91 -7.65 -21.75
N PHE A 78 -32.90 -7.15 -21.03
CA PHE A 78 -32.86 -7.22 -19.57
C PHE A 78 -33.91 -6.29 -18.96
N LYS A 79 -34.00 -5.04 -19.42
CA LYS A 79 -34.96 -4.04 -18.91
C LYS A 79 -36.42 -4.45 -19.10
N LYS A 80 -36.73 -5.25 -20.13
CA LYS A 80 -38.08 -5.81 -20.35
C LYS A 80 -38.44 -6.90 -19.35
N ILE A 81 -37.46 -7.59 -18.77
CA ILE A 81 -37.66 -8.72 -17.87
C ILE A 81 -37.89 -8.25 -16.43
N ILE A 82 -37.24 -7.16 -16.02
CA ILE A 82 -37.22 -6.69 -14.63
C ILE A 82 -37.45 -5.18 -14.54
N SER A 83 -38.32 -4.77 -13.62
CA SER A 83 -38.41 -3.39 -13.16
C SER A 83 -37.67 -3.24 -11.83
N PHE A 84 -36.64 -2.41 -11.78
CA PHE A 84 -35.82 -2.17 -10.60
C PHE A 84 -35.38 -0.71 -10.51
N LYS A 85 -34.95 -0.28 -9.31
CA LYS A 85 -34.36 1.03 -9.07
C LYS A 85 -32.91 0.89 -8.63
N ILE A 86 -32.05 1.77 -9.12
CA ILE A 86 -30.65 1.85 -8.68
C ILE A 86 -30.54 2.92 -7.60
N THR A 87 -29.93 2.60 -6.46
CA THR A 87 -29.75 3.52 -5.33
C THR A 87 -28.32 3.44 -4.78
N GLU A 88 -27.91 4.46 -4.04
CA GLU A 88 -26.65 4.43 -3.31
C GLU A 88 -26.74 3.45 -2.14
N GLY A 89 -25.72 2.62 -1.97
CA GLY A 89 -25.67 1.59 -0.96
C GLY A 89 -24.59 0.56 -1.24
N ASP A 90 -24.29 -0.25 -0.23
CA ASP A 90 -23.32 -1.35 -0.29
C ASP A 90 -23.63 -2.32 0.86
N THR A 91 -23.35 -3.61 0.68
CA THR A 91 -23.52 -4.64 1.71
C THR A 91 -22.19 -5.07 2.33
N PRO A 92 -22.22 -5.79 3.47
CA PRO A 92 -20.98 -6.27 4.08
C PRO A 92 -20.16 -7.11 3.11
N ARG A 93 -18.93 -6.66 2.87
CA ARG A 93 -17.97 -7.29 1.97
C ARG A 93 -17.42 -8.60 2.49
N ILE A 94 -16.97 -9.45 1.57
CA ILE A 94 -16.21 -10.66 1.88
C ILE A 94 -14.86 -10.29 2.48
N LEU A 95 -14.15 -9.36 1.84
CA LEU A 95 -12.84 -8.93 2.31
C LEU A 95 -13.00 -7.76 3.28
N LYS A 96 -12.57 -7.97 4.52
CA LYS A 96 -12.32 -6.86 5.44
C LYS A 96 -11.19 -6.02 4.88
N LYS A 97 -11.41 -4.72 4.73
CA LYS A 97 -10.32 -3.78 4.45
C LYS A 97 -9.36 -3.78 5.66
N ILE A 98 -8.26 -4.51 5.55
CA ILE A 98 -7.20 -4.49 6.55
C ILE A 98 -6.32 -3.29 6.25
N GLU A 99 -6.63 -2.15 6.86
CA GLU A 99 -5.65 -1.07 6.96
C GLU A 99 -4.61 -1.48 8.00
N LYS A 100 -3.52 -2.12 7.55
CA LYS A 100 -2.37 -2.36 8.43
C LYS A 100 -1.69 -1.02 8.68
N LYS A 101 -2.07 -0.36 9.79
CA LYS A 101 -1.29 0.75 10.34
C LYS A 101 -0.02 0.15 10.93
N PHE A 102 1.10 0.33 10.25
CA PHE A 102 2.39 0.24 10.93
C PHE A 102 2.54 1.52 11.76
N GLU A 103 3.00 1.42 13.01
CA GLU A 103 3.15 2.60 13.88
C GLU A 103 4.17 3.60 13.32
N LYS A 104 5.20 3.09 12.61
CA LYS A 104 6.18 3.89 11.88
C LYS A 104 6.52 3.22 10.54
N ASP A 105 6.53 4.01 9.48
CA ASP A 105 6.94 3.55 8.16
C ASP A 105 8.48 3.45 8.05
N TYR A 106 9.23 4.24 8.83
CA TYR A 106 10.69 4.31 8.79
C TYR A 106 11.27 4.57 10.18
N GLN A 107 12.44 4.01 10.49
CA GLN A 107 13.19 4.25 11.73
C GLN A 107 14.69 3.98 11.53
N LEU A 108 15.53 4.72 12.26
CA LEU A 108 16.98 4.48 12.33
C LEU A 108 17.36 4.08 13.76
N LEU A 109 17.91 2.88 13.90
CA LEU A 109 18.39 2.33 15.17
C LEU A 109 19.90 2.41 15.23
N GLN A 110 20.46 3.10 16.22
CA GLN A 110 21.87 3.07 16.56
C GLN A 110 22.13 1.93 17.55
N ILE A 111 23.18 1.15 17.30
CA ILE A 111 23.62 0.04 18.14
C ILE A 111 25.08 0.29 18.51
N LYS A 112 25.31 0.49 19.80
CA LYS A 112 26.63 0.83 20.33
C LYS A 112 26.95 0.08 21.60
N GLN A 113 28.22 -0.16 21.84
CA GLN A 113 28.73 -0.72 23.08
C GLN A 113 29.11 0.42 24.04
N ASN A 114 28.59 0.38 25.27
CA ASN A 114 28.97 1.35 26.29
C ASN A 114 30.33 1.00 26.94
N ASP A 115 30.84 1.89 27.80
CA ASP A 115 32.11 1.69 28.51
C ASP A 115 32.14 0.45 29.42
N LYS A 116 30.97 -0.07 29.81
CA LYS A 116 30.83 -1.31 30.60
C LYS A 116 30.82 -2.58 29.73
N GLY A 117 30.84 -2.44 28.42
CA GLY A 117 30.80 -3.53 27.46
C GLY A 117 29.40 -4.08 27.17
N GLU A 118 28.35 -3.35 27.53
CA GLU A 118 26.94 -3.67 27.29
C GLU A 118 26.49 -3.06 25.96
N ILE A 119 25.63 -3.77 25.23
CA ILE A 119 25.05 -3.27 23.98
C ILE A 119 23.80 -2.45 24.28
N ILE A 120 23.76 -1.25 23.72
CA ILE A 120 22.64 -0.32 23.80
C ILE A 120 22.11 -0.08 22.39
N THR A 121 20.82 -0.29 22.21
CA THR A 121 20.08 0.05 21.00
C THR A 121 19.21 1.27 21.28
N THR A 122 19.25 2.27 20.41
CA THR A 122 18.45 3.50 20.57
C THR A 122 17.96 3.97 19.21
N GLU A 123 16.68 4.33 19.13
CA GLU A 123 16.14 5.00 17.94
C GLU A 123 16.64 6.45 17.91
N ILE A 124 17.19 6.87 16.78
CA ILE A 124 17.72 8.20 16.55
C ILE A 124 17.08 8.84 15.30
N PRO A 125 17.12 10.17 15.15
CA PRO A 125 16.65 10.82 13.93
C PRO A 125 17.36 10.28 12.69
N ILE A 126 16.61 10.09 11.60
CA ILE A 126 17.15 9.63 10.32
C ILE A 126 17.96 10.77 9.71
N ASP A 127 19.27 10.74 9.91
CA ASP A 127 20.21 11.72 9.38
C ASP A 127 21.58 11.07 9.21
N TYR A 128 22.20 11.24 8.04
CA TYR A 128 23.52 10.70 7.75
C TYR A 128 24.59 11.25 8.71
N ARG A 129 24.41 12.45 9.28
CA ARG A 129 25.30 13.03 10.30
C ARG A 129 25.30 12.26 11.62
N GLY A 130 24.29 11.43 11.86
CA GLY A 130 24.19 10.59 13.05
C GLY A 130 24.97 9.27 12.96
N PHE A 131 25.41 8.88 11.75
CA PHE A 131 26.18 7.66 11.54
C PHE A 131 27.61 7.87 12.04
N LYS A 132 28.06 6.99 12.92
CA LYS A 132 29.38 7.04 13.54
C LYS A 132 30.19 5.79 13.21
N SER A 133 31.47 5.98 12.97
CA SER A 133 32.39 4.90 12.59
C SER A 133 32.56 3.80 13.63
N ASP A 134 32.33 4.11 14.90
CA ASP A 134 32.48 3.21 16.05
C ASP A 134 31.21 2.40 16.36
N ASP A 135 30.11 2.62 15.63
CA ASP A 135 28.81 2.02 15.91
C ASP A 135 28.26 1.23 14.69
N ALA A 136 27.25 0.39 14.93
CA ALA A 136 26.43 -0.23 13.89
C ALA A 136 25.03 0.39 13.86
N PHE A 137 24.39 0.41 12.69
CA PHE A 137 23.07 1.01 12.52
C PHE A 137 22.13 0.12 11.71
N VAL A 138 20.84 0.15 12.03
CA VAL A 138 19.78 -0.49 11.26
C VAL A 138 18.77 0.58 10.82
N LEU A 139 18.71 0.85 9.53
CA LEU A 139 17.68 1.68 8.91
C LEU A 139 16.59 0.77 8.37
N ASP A 140 15.44 0.77 9.03
CA ASP A 140 14.22 0.12 8.56
C ASP A 140 13.49 1.12 7.64
N ALA A 141 13.54 0.86 6.34
CA ALA A 141 12.95 1.68 5.29
C ALA A 141 11.79 0.95 4.60
N TYR A 142 10.88 0.40 5.42
CA TYR A 142 9.64 -0.24 5.01
C TYR A 142 9.81 -1.58 4.26
N ASN A 143 10.17 -1.54 2.98
CA ASN A 143 10.41 -2.75 2.18
C ASN A 143 11.90 -3.11 2.08
N GLU A 144 12.76 -2.24 2.58
CA GLU A 144 14.21 -2.40 2.56
C GLU A 144 14.75 -2.18 3.97
N ILE A 145 15.71 -3.00 4.40
CA ILE A 145 16.44 -2.83 5.66
C ILE A 145 17.90 -2.66 5.30
N PHE A 146 18.51 -1.57 5.76
CA PHE A 146 19.92 -1.31 5.57
C PHE A 146 20.64 -1.46 6.91
N VAL A 147 21.57 -2.41 6.97
CA VAL A 147 22.47 -2.62 8.10
C VAL A 147 23.78 -1.94 7.75
N TRP A 148 24.01 -0.75 8.33
CA TRP A 148 25.25 -0.01 8.11
C TRP A 148 26.26 -0.35 9.21
N ILE A 149 27.46 -0.72 8.82
CA ILE A 149 28.53 -1.19 9.70
C ILE A 149 29.65 -0.15 9.70
N GLY A 150 29.85 0.49 10.84
CA GLY A 150 30.98 1.38 11.05
C GLY A 150 32.30 0.63 10.97
N LYS A 151 33.33 1.29 10.41
CA LYS A 151 34.66 0.68 10.23
C LYS A 151 35.31 0.24 11.56
N ASP A 152 35.03 0.96 12.63
CA ASP A 152 35.58 0.77 13.98
C ASP A 152 34.57 0.05 14.91
N SER A 153 33.45 -0.42 14.36
CA SER A 153 32.37 -1.03 15.14
C SER A 153 32.75 -2.43 15.66
N GLN A 154 32.26 -2.74 16.85
CA GLN A 154 32.58 -3.96 17.59
C GLN A 154 31.75 -5.15 17.11
N VAL A 155 32.30 -6.37 17.20
CA VAL A 155 31.63 -7.62 16.77
C VAL A 155 30.27 -7.81 17.44
N LYS A 156 30.14 -7.42 18.71
CA LYS A 156 28.87 -7.51 19.45
C LYS A 156 27.78 -6.60 18.86
N GLU A 157 28.13 -5.43 18.35
CA GLU A 157 27.19 -4.50 17.72
C GLU A 157 26.70 -5.05 16.38
N LYS A 158 27.61 -5.59 15.57
CA LYS A 158 27.27 -6.25 14.29
C LYS A 158 26.32 -7.43 14.51
N TYR A 159 26.57 -8.22 15.56
CA TYR A 159 25.71 -9.34 15.94
C TYR A 159 24.31 -8.87 16.34
N GLU A 160 24.21 -7.83 17.18
CA GLU A 160 22.90 -7.31 17.59
C GLU A 160 22.14 -6.65 16.43
N ALA A 161 22.84 -5.98 15.51
CA ALA A 161 22.24 -5.47 14.27
C ALA A 161 21.58 -6.58 13.44
N GLY A 162 22.24 -7.74 13.33
CA GLY A 162 21.67 -8.92 12.68
C GLY A 162 20.43 -9.47 13.41
N ARG A 163 20.44 -9.51 14.75
CA ARG A 163 19.29 -9.94 15.55
C ARG A 163 18.08 -9.03 15.38
N ILE A 164 18.30 -7.71 15.42
CA ILE A 164 17.27 -6.69 15.19
C ILE A 164 16.69 -6.84 13.78
N THR A 165 17.55 -6.97 12.77
CA THR A 165 17.12 -7.17 11.38
C THR A 165 16.20 -8.38 11.25
N ARG A 166 16.57 -9.52 11.85
CA ARG A 166 15.75 -10.75 11.86
C ARG A 166 14.38 -10.54 12.54
N ALA A 167 14.35 -9.78 13.63
CA ALA A 167 13.11 -9.43 14.32
C ALA A 167 12.20 -8.57 13.43
N LEU A 168 12.75 -7.56 12.76
CA LEU A 168 12.03 -6.69 11.83
C LEU A 168 11.47 -7.46 10.62
N GLU A 169 12.24 -8.39 10.04
CA GLU A 169 11.74 -9.29 8.99
C GLU A 169 10.48 -10.05 9.42
N THR A 170 10.47 -10.51 10.68
CA THR A 170 9.34 -11.27 11.24
C THR A 170 8.14 -10.36 11.53
N GLU A 171 8.39 -9.18 12.12
CA GLU A 171 7.36 -8.21 12.51
C GLU A 171 6.62 -7.64 11.30
N ARG A 172 7.37 -7.23 10.26
CA ARG A 172 6.79 -6.60 9.07
C ARG A 172 5.91 -7.54 8.25
N LYS A 173 5.94 -8.86 8.52
CA LYS A 173 5.18 -9.92 7.80
C LYS A 173 5.32 -9.77 6.27
N ARG A 174 6.51 -9.34 5.85
CA ARG A 174 6.96 -9.11 4.48
C ARG A 174 8.34 -9.73 4.35
N ILE A 175 8.83 -9.85 3.12
CA ILE A 175 10.19 -10.25 2.83
C ILE A 175 10.93 -8.96 2.44
N PRO A 176 11.45 -8.17 3.40
CA PRO A 176 12.21 -6.99 3.06
C PRO A 176 13.53 -7.37 2.39
N LEU A 177 14.03 -6.52 1.50
CA LEU A 177 15.39 -6.66 0.98
C LEU A 177 16.37 -6.17 2.05
N VAL A 178 17.30 -7.03 2.46
CA VAL A 178 18.31 -6.70 3.47
C VAL A 178 19.64 -6.38 2.78
N TYR A 179 20.16 -5.19 3.03
CA TYR A 179 21.47 -4.74 2.55
C TYR A 179 22.41 -4.60 3.73
N VAL A 180 23.57 -5.24 3.68
CA VAL A 180 24.68 -4.97 4.61
C VAL A 180 25.62 -4.01 3.90
N ILE A 181 25.85 -2.86 4.52
CA ILE A 181 26.67 -1.77 3.98
C ILE A 181 27.85 -1.57 4.92
N GLU A 182 29.06 -1.70 4.42
CA GLU A 182 30.25 -1.27 5.15
C GLU A 182 30.49 0.23 4.92
N GLN A 183 30.96 0.94 5.95
CA GLN A 183 31.31 2.35 5.81
C GLN A 183 32.27 2.56 4.64
N GLU A 184 32.03 3.62 3.85
CA GLU A 184 32.75 3.95 2.60
C GLU A 184 32.43 3.05 1.38
N GLU A 185 31.69 1.96 1.57
CA GLU A 185 31.18 1.08 0.49
C GLU A 185 29.66 1.23 0.30
N GLU A 186 29.14 2.43 0.53
CA GLU A 186 27.70 2.66 0.43
C GLU A 186 27.22 2.61 -1.04
N PRO A 187 26.16 1.85 -1.36
CA PRO A 187 25.66 1.77 -2.71
C PRO A 187 25.14 3.12 -3.19
N GLU A 188 25.14 3.31 -4.51
CA GLU A 188 24.60 4.50 -5.13
C GLU A 188 23.16 4.75 -4.66
N GLY A 189 22.86 5.98 -4.25
CA GLY A 189 21.54 6.37 -3.77
C GLY A 189 21.29 6.18 -2.28
N PHE A 190 22.11 5.43 -1.53
CA PHE A 190 21.91 5.26 -0.07
C PHE A 190 21.87 6.60 0.67
N ARG A 191 22.85 7.48 0.43
CA ARG A 191 22.92 8.80 1.09
C ARG A 191 21.76 9.71 0.67
N ASP A 192 21.32 9.62 -0.57
CA ASP A 192 20.16 10.37 -1.07
C ASP A 192 18.85 9.88 -0.44
N LEU A 193 18.69 8.56 -0.24
CA LEU A 193 17.57 7.99 0.51
C LEU A 193 17.54 8.54 1.94
N VAL A 194 18.65 8.45 2.68
CA VAL A 194 18.73 8.97 4.06
C VAL A 194 18.40 10.46 4.10
N TYR A 195 18.92 11.25 3.16
CA TYR A 195 18.62 12.69 3.05
C TYR A 195 17.13 12.96 2.79
N LYS A 196 16.50 12.22 1.86
CA LYS A 196 15.06 12.34 1.56
C LYS A 196 14.19 12.00 2.77
N LEU A 197 14.55 10.95 3.51
CA LEU A 197 13.86 10.57 4.75
C LEU A 197 14.03 11.66 5.82
N ALA A 198 15.24 12.20 5.98
CA ALA A 198 15.52 13.31 6.90
C ALA A 198 14.69 14.56 6.59
N LEU A 199 14.55 14.91 5.30
CA LEU A 199 13.70 16.03 4.86
C LEU A 199 12.22 15.78 5.16
N ARG A 200 11.74 14.56 4.88
CA ARG A 200 10.34 14.19 5.12
C ARG A 200 9.98 14.31 6.60
N ASP A 201 10.88 13.86 7.47
CA ASP A 201 10.67 13.87 8.93
C ASP A 201 11.01 15.22 9.56
N GLY A 202 11.38 16.23 8.75
CA GLY A 202 11.72 17.58 9.24
C GLY A 202 13.00 17.64 10.06
N VAL A 203 13.83 16.58 10.04
CA VAL A 203 15.14 16.52 10.73
C VAL A 203 16.13 17.49 10.08
N ILE A 204 15.99 17.71 8.77
CA ILE A 204 16.76 18.68 7.99
C ILE A 204 15.77 19.58 7.24
N GLU A 205 16.07 20.88 7.20
CA GLU A 205 15.35 21.81 6.33
C GLU A 205 16.08 21.98 4.99
N LEU A 206 15.32 22.09 3.90
CA LEU A 206 15.85 22.59 2.64
C LEU A 206 16.40 23.99 2.88
N ARG A 207 17.74 24.14 2.98
CA ARG A 207 18.33 25.47 2.90
C ARG A 207 17.88 26.09 1.58
N LYS A 208 17.37 27.32 1.64
CA LYS A 208 17.04 28.14 0.47
C LYS A 208 18.32 28.58 -0.31
N THR A 209 19.29 27.69 -0.52
CA THR A 209 20.55 27.97 -1.21
C THR A 209 20.44 27.87 -2.73
N VAL A 210 19.35 28.40 -3.30
CA VAL A 210 19.23 28.63 -4.76
C VAL A 210 18.54 29.97 -5.06
N SER A 211 17.86 30.60 -4.09
CA SER A 211 17.08 31.81 -4.35
C SER A 211 17.92 33.09 -4.37
N GLU A 212 18.90 33.26 -3.47
CA GLU A 212 19.58 34.56 -3.32
C GLU A 212 20.78 34.75 -4.24
N GLU A 213 21.59 33.72 -4.47
CA GLU A 213 22.71 33.80 -5.44
C GLU A 213 22.21 33.89 -6.88
N THR A 214 21.14 33.19 -7.23
CA THR A 214 20.52 33.29 -8.57
C THR A 214 19.85 34.65 -8.76
N LYS A 215 19.23 35.23 -7.72
CA LYS A 215 18.70 36.60 -7.77
C LYS A 215 19.81 37.66 -7.85
N LYS A 216 20.92 37.49 -7.12
CA LYS A 216 22.11 38.38 -7.21
C LYS A 216 22.76 38.29 -8.59
N LYS A 217 23.01 37.09 -9.11
CA LYS A 217 23.58 36.89 -10.46
C LYS A 217 22.67 37.41 -11.57
N ARG A 218 21.34 37.24 -11.47
CA ARG A 218 20.38 37.81 -12.42
C ARG A 218 20.31 39.34 -12.36
N LYS A 219 20.34 39.94 -11.16
CA LYS A 219 20.43 41.40 -11.01
C LYS A 219 21.75 41.95 -11.56
N PHE A 220 22.87 41.29 -11.27
CA PHE A 220 24.19 41.70 -11.75
C PHE A 220 24.25 41.62 -13.29
N PHE A 221 23.76 40.53 -13.89
CA PHE A 221 23.71 40.37 -15.35
C PHE A 221 22.84 41.41 -16.05
N TRP A 222 21.73 41.85 -15.43
CA TRP A 222 20.85 42.89 -15.99
C TRP A 222 21.46 44.29 -15.91
N PHE A 223 22.36 44.56 -14.95
CA PHE A 223 23.05 45.85 -14.85
C PHE A 223 24.14 46.03 -15.92
N PHE A 224 24.73 44.95 -16.44
CA PHE A 224 25.82 45.01 -17.43
C PHE A 224 25.34 45.00 -18.89
N THR A 225 24.06 44.76 -19.16
CA THR A 225 23.50 44.70 -20.53
C THR A 225 22.71 45.94 -20.94
N LYS A 226 22.69 46.99 -20.10
CA LYS A 226 22.04 48.29 -20.36
C LYS A 226 23.05 49.47 -20.44
N LYS A 227 24.09 49.33 -21.27
CA LYS A 227 24.88 50.47 -21.75
C LYS A 227 25.05 50.37 -23.26
#